data_AF-A0A410DT81-F1
#
_entry.id   AF-A0A410DT81-F1
#
_cell.length_a   1.000
_cell.length_b   1.000
_cell.length_c   1.000
_cell.angle_alpha   90.00
_cell.angle_beta   90.00
_cell.angle_gamma   90.00
#
_symmetry.space_group_name_H-M   'P 1'
#
loop_
_entity.id
_entity.type
_entity.pdbx_description
1 polymer ?
#
loop_
_entity_poly.entity_id
_entity_poly.type
_entity_poly.pdbx_seq_one_letter_code
_entity_poly.pdbx_strand_id
1 'polypeptide(L)'
;MRKIIDIEHHMDDYECMWNGIEDIYMNKTGESLPDNFFFTLASFGSFCYLKTKKAELKRLVALGDGRTKKMYEFLSPIIGFEYKHYEYSNFEKALIKAKAEINSGYPVVLGAIDMFYLPYFEKLYRKEHIPFHYILMVGYDDEEQSIYLYDCGRLERLSLPYTELRNAMNCNYPGLSNPNTLCTIRMVEKLDKIQIAKEAIARKKELFLNPTAGFLGYKGFEKFISELPRWKDELSKEEYDKILLNMVEFFGSVPTIPNAIKGIDEPDFIEFKGGFDKMSVMLRYLGDETKNHYWIKSSALFEEGAAVIKQISEIIIEYLCDKEDNTQLLPELFSKVLEKMIEGYNALDL
;
A
#
# COMPACT_ATOMS: atom_id res chain seq x y z
N MET A 1 -5.39 -11.29 -34.16
CA MET A 1 -4.68 -12.23 -33.26
C MET A 1 -5.22 -12.03 -31.87
N ARG A 2 -5.58 -13.11 -31.19
CA ARG A 2 -6.16 -13.08 -29.85
C ARG A 2 -5.44 -14.09 -28.96
N LYS A 3 -5.13 -13.69 -27.72
CA LYS A 3 -4.61 -14.60 -26.70
C LYS A 3 -5.08 -14.19 -25.32
N ILE A 4 -5.45 -15.17 -24.51
CA ILE A 4 -5.91 -14.99 -23.13
C ILE A 4 -5.27 -16.09 -22.30
N ILE A 5 -4.77 -15.73 -21.13
CA ILE A 5 -4.32 -16.64 -20.08
C ILE A 5 -5.48 -16.81 -19.11
N ASP A 6 -5.82 -18.05 -18.82
CA ASP A 6 -6.81 -18.38 -17.80
C ASP A 6 -6.11 -18.36 -16.43
N ILE A 7 -6.60 -17.53 -15.54
CA ILE A 7 -6.09 -17.33 -14.18
C ILE A 7 -7.27 -16.98 -13.29
N GLU A 8 -7.35 -17.64 -12.13
CA GLU A 8 -8.33 -17.31 -11.10
C GLU A 8 -7.94 -15.98 -10.46
N HIS A 9 -8.93 -15.10 -10.30
CA HIS A 9 -8.73 -13.78 -9.74
C HIS A 9 -9.40 -13.68 -8.37
N HIS A 10 -8.67 -13.19 -7.36
CA HIS A 10 -9.29 -12.76 -6.10
C HIS A 10 -9.49 -11.24 -6.12
N MET A 11 -10.67 -10.78 -5.72
CA MET A 11 -10.90 -9.35 -5.55
C MET A 11 -10.42 -8.94 -4.17
N ASP A 12 -9.45 -8.02 -4.12
CA ASP A 12 -8.99 -7.36 -2.91
C ASP A 12 -8.89 -5.86 -3.18
N ASP A 13 -9.95 -5.14 -2.81
CA ASP A 13 -10.08 -3.73 -3.15
C ASP A 13 -8.95 -2.91 -2.51
N TYR A 14 -8.53 -1.85 -3.19
CA TYR A 14 -7.42 -0.97 -2.79
C TYR A 14 -6.01 -1.59 -2.80
N GLU A 15 -5.85 -2.84 -3.20
CA GLU A 15 -4.54 -3.52 -3.24
C GLU A 15 -3.90 -3.57 -4.64
N CYS A 16 -4.15 -2.56 -5.48
CA CYS A 16 -3.79 -2.58 -6.91
C CYS A 16 -2.32 -2.95 -7.18
N MET A 17 -1.40 -2.53 -6.31
CA MET A 17 0.03 -2.83 -6.40
C MET A 17 0.37 -4.31 -6.24
N TRP A 18 -0.44 -5.10 -5.54
CA TRP A 18 -0.09 -6.48 -5.19
C TRP A 18 -1.09 -7.51 -5.67
N ASN A 19 -2.36 -7.14 -5.81
CA ASN A 19 -3.44 -8.06 -6.14
C ASN A 19 -3.15 -8.91 -7.40
N GLY A 20 -2.64 -8.33 -8.48
CA GLY A 20 -2.24 -9.09 -9.66
C GLY A 20 -1.02 -10.03 -9.45
N ILE A 21 -0.15 -9.72 -8.49
CA ILE A 21 1.00 -10.57 -8.10
C ILE A 21 0.51 -11.71 -7.19
N GLU A 22 -0.43 -11.42 -6.30
CA GLU A 22 -1.12 -12.40 -5.47
C GLU A 22 -1.90 -13.40 -6.34
N ASP A 23 -2.62 -12.96 -7.38
CA ASP A 23 -3.26 -13.84 -8.37
C ASP A 23 -2.24 -14.83 -8.98
N ILE A 24 -1.09 -14.31 -9.44
CA ILE A 24 -0.01 -15.12 -10.00
C ILE A 24 0.51 -16.13 -8.97
N TYR A 25 0.64 -15.71 -7.71
CA TYR A 25 1.11 -16.57 -6.63
C TYR A 25 0.11 -17.69 -6.36
N MET A 26 -1.15 -17.35 -6.07
CA MET A 26 -2.20 -18.30 -5.71
C MET A 26 -2.46 -19.32 -6.82
N ASN A 27 -2.46 -18.90 -8.09
CA ASN A 27 -2.60 -19.84 -9.21
C ASN A 27 -1.39 -20.76 -9.38
N LYS A 28 -0.20 -20.33 -8.94
CA LYS A 28 1.03 -21.13 -9.02
C LYS A 28 1.15 -22.15 -7.88
N THR A 29 0.69 -21.77 -6.68
CA THR A 29 0.83 -22.55 -5.45
C THR A 29 -0.42 -23.33 -5.08
N GLY A 30 -1.60 -22.87 -5.49
CA GLY A 30 -2.90 -23.36 -5.05
C GLY A 30 -3.31 -22.83 -3.67
N GLU A 31 -2.59 -21.85 -3.12
CA GLU A 31 -2.93 -21.24 -1.83
C GLU A 31 -4.00 -20.16 -1.94
N SER A 32 -4.64 -19.87 -0.81
CA SER A 32 -5.46 -18.68 -0.63
C SER A 32 -4.76 -17.75 0.37
N LEU A 33 -4.70 -16.47 0.02
CA LEU A 33 -4.12 -15.42 0.85
C LEU A 33 -5.25 -14.65 1.57
N PRO A 34 -5.02 -14.15 2.81
CA PRO A 34 -5.92 -13.17 3.39
C PRO A 34 -5.79 -11.82 2.66
N ASP A 35 -6.81 -10.98 2.74
CA ASP A 35 -6.77 -9.64 2.16
C ASP A 35 -5.56 -8.84 2.67
N ASN A 36 -4.98 -8.01 1.79
CA ASN A 36 -3.85 -7.12 1.99
C ASN A 36 -2.57 -7.85 2.43
N PHE A 37 -2.40 -9.13 2.09
CA PHE A 37 -1.31 -9.95 2.63
C PHE A 37 0.06 -9.43 2.19
N PHE A 38 0.32 -9.37 0.88
CA PHE A 38 1.61 -8.89 0.39
C PHE A 38 1.79 -7.40 0.66
N PHE A 39 0.74 -6.58 0.54
CA PHE A 39 0.85 -5.17 0.89
C PHE A 39 1.25 -4.98 2.36
N THR A 40 0.55 -5.61 3.30
CA THR A 40 0.82 -5.49 4.74
C THR A 40 2.23 -5.93 5.08
N LEU A 41 2.67 -7.08 4.57
CA LEU A 41 4.02 -7.59 4.81
C LEU A 41 5.11 -6.69 4.22
N ALA A 42 4.86 -6.04 3.09
CA ALA A 42 5.84 -5.16 2.44
C ALA A 42 5.88 -3.74 3.01
N SER A 43 4.75 -3.22 3.48
CA SER A 43 4.59 -1.81 3.89
C SER A 43 4.75 -1.63 5.40
N PHE A 44 3.97 -2.37 6.20
CA PHE A 44 3.79 -2.11 7.63
C PHE A 44 5.10 -2.30 8.40
N GLY A 45 5.29 -1.55 9.50
CA GLY A 45 6.47 -1.69 10.36
C GLY A 45 7.65 -0.79 10.02
N SER A 46 7.66 -0.17 8.83
CA SER A 46 8.75 0.67 8.35
C SER A 46 8.65 2.13 8.85
N PHE A 47 8.58 2.35 10.16
CA PHE A 47 8.43 3.70 10.71
C PHE A 47 9.56 4.64 10.26
N CYS A 48 9.21 5.86 9.84
CA CYS A 48 10.16 6.88 9.43
C CYS A 48 9.74 8.28 9.92
N TYR A 49 10.65 8.98 10.58
CA TYR A 49 10.48 10.40 10.97
C TYR A 49 11.59 11.27 10.37
N LEU A 50 11.31 11.94 9.26
CA LEU A 50 12.27 12.85 8.62
C LEU A 50 11.94 14.31 8.91
N LYS A 51 12.95 15.05 9.36
CA LYS A 51 12.90 16.50 9.57
C LYS A 51 13.76 17.19 8.53
N THR A 52 13.19 18.14 7.78
CA THR A 52 13.91 18.90 6.75
C THR A 52 13.43 20.35 6.69
N LYS A 53 14.33 21.25 6.31
CA LYS A 53 13.99 22.65 6.01
C LYS A 53 13.74 22.88 4.51
N LYS A 54 14.16 21.93 3.66
CA LYS A 54 14.23 22.08 2.20
C LYS A 54 12.92 21.74 1.48
N ALA A 55 12.17 20.76 1.97
CA ALA A 55 10.89 20.36 1.36
C ALA A 55 9.76 21.28 1.83
N GLU A 56 8.62 21.25 1.14
CA GLU A 56 7.39 21.89 1.61
C GLU A 56 6.91 21.25 2.91
N LEU A 57 6.77 19.92 2.91
CA LEU A 57 6.48 19.13 4.11
C LEU A 57 7.73 19.06 5.01
N LYS A 58 7.74 19.88 6.08
CA LYS A 58 8.92 20.04 6.97
C LYS A 58 9.17 18.86 7.90
N ARG A 59 8.15 18.03 8.12
CA ARG A 59 8.19 16.81 8.93
C ARG A 59 7.44 15.73 8.16
N LEU A 60 8.11 14.64 7.83
CA LEU A 60 7.48 13.43 7.30
C LEU A 60 7.35 12.43 8.44
N VAL A 61 6.14 11.95 8.69
CA VAL A 61 5.84 10.87 9.62
C VAL A 61 5.17 9.77 8.82
N ALA A 62 5.81 8.61 8.71
CA ALA A 62 5.28 7.48 7.97
C ALA A 62 5.26 6.23 8.88
N LEU A 63 4.10 5.57 9.00
CA LEU A 63 3.93 4.33 9.76
C LEU A 63 4.26 3.07 8.93
N GLY A 64 4.46 3.23 7.63
CA GLY A 64 4.82 2.18 6.68
C GLY A 64 5.50 2.74 5.45
N ASP A 65 5.90 1.87 4.52
CA ASP A 65 6.52 2.26 3.25
C ASP A 65 5.55 2.03 2.10
N GLY A 66 5.07 3.11 1.47
CA GLY A 66 4.17 3.04 0.31
C GLY A 66 4.86 3.04 -1.06
N ARG A 67 6.21 3.00 -1.11
CA ARG A 67 6.94 3.09 -2.39
C ARG A 67 7.00 1.73 -3.06
N THR A 68 6.22 1.53 -4.11
CA THR A 68 6.06 0.24 -4.83
C THR A 68 7.38 -0.47 -5.14
N LYS A 69 8.37 0.23 -5.71
CA LYS A 69 9.68 -0.37 -6.02
C LYS A 69 10.41 -0.88 -4.76
N LYS A 70 10.32 -0.17 -3.63
CA LYS A 70 10.92 -0.60 -2.35
C LYS A 70 10.17 -1.74 -1.71
N MET A 71 8.84 -1.73 -1.80
CA MET A 71 8.00 -2.83 -1.36
C MET A 71 8.32 -4.11 -2.13
N TYR A 72 8.51 -4.04 -3.46
CA TYR A 72 8.90 -5.20 -4.27
C TYR A 72 10.33 -5.67 -3.96
N GLU A 73 11.30 -4.74 -3.82
CA GLU A 73 12.68 -5.06 -3.43
C GLU A 73 12.73 -5.82 -2.10
N PHE A 74 11.85 -5.48 -1.16
CA PHE A 74 11.75 -6.14 0.14
C PHE A 74 11.15 -7.55 0.04
N LEU A 75 10.01 -7.69 -0.63
CA LEU A 75 9.20 -8.90 -0.54
C LEU A 75 9.51 -9.95 -1.62
N SER A 76 10.03 -9.55 -2.79
CA SER A 76 10.34 -10.50 -3.86
C SER A 76 11.30 -11.64 -3.46
N PRO A 77 12.41 -11.41 -2.71
CA PRO A 77 13.27 -12.51 -2.27
C PRO A 77 12.64 -13.35 -1.14
N ILE A 78 11.54 -12.90 -0.54
CA ILE A 78 10.82 -13.60 0.53
C ILE A 78 9.71 -14.49 -0.04
N ILE A 79 9.00 -14.01 -1.06
CA ILE A 79 8.00 -14.82 -1.78
C ILE A 79 8.67 -15.78 -2.75
N GLY A 80 9.84 -15.42 -3.27
CA GLY A 80 10.56 -16.20 -4.26
C GLY A 80 10.11 -15.91 -5.68
N PHE A 81 9.93 -14.63 -6.02
CA PHE A 81 9.70 -14.20 -7.41
C PHE A 81 10.78 -13.24 -7.91
N GLU A 82 11.06 -13.35 -9.20
CA GLU A 82 11.82 -12.35 -9.94
C GLU A 82 10.85 -11.34 -10.56
N TYR A 83 11.24 -10.08 -10.54
CA TYR A 83 10.50 -9.03 -11.23
C TYR A 83 11.41 -8.11 -12.03
N LYS A 84 10.84 -7.52 -13.09
CA LYS A 84 11.54 -6.52 -13.88
C LYS A 84 10.58 -5.45 -14.38
N HIS A 85 10.90 -4.21 -14.04
CA HIS A 85 10.25 -3.04 -14.60
C HIS A 85 10.85 -2.70 -15.95
N TYR A 86 9.99 -2.49 -16.93
CA TYR A 86 10.33 -1.98 -18.25
C TYR A 86 9.59 -0.67 -18.46
N GLU A 87 10.33 0.35 -18.88
CA GLU A 87 9.81 1.71 -19.09
C GLU A 87 10.08 2.08 -20.55
N TYR A 88 9.06 2.61 -21.25
CA TYR A 88 9.16 2.91 -22.67
C TYR A 88 8.67 4.32 -22.97
N SER A 89 9.39 5.04 -23.83
CA SER A 89 8.93 6.34 -24.34
C SER A 89 7.79 6.24 -25.36
N ASN A 90 7.43 5.03 -25.80
CA ASN A 90 6.40 4.78 -26.79
C ASN A 90 5.52 3.59 -26.37
N PHE A 91 4.21 3.84 -26.30
CA PHE A 91 3.18 2.87 -25.98
C PHE A 91 3.27 1.60 -26.82
N GLU A 92 3.52 1.71 -28.13
CA GLU A 92 3.57 0.52 -29.00
C GLU A 92 4.67 -0.46 -28.58
N LYS A 93 5.81 0.07 -28.12
CA LYS A 93 6.90 -0.78 -27.64
C LYS A 93 6.53 -1.49 -26.35
N ALA A 94 5.85 -0.80 -25.44
CA ALA A 94 5.32 -1.39 -24.22
C ALA A 94 4.28 -2.47 -24.53
N LEU A 95 3.34 -2.20 -25.45
CA LEU A 95 2.31 -3.14 -25.88
C LEU A 95 2.92 -4.37 -26.56
N ILE A 96 3.91 -4.21 -27.44
CA ILE A 96 4.64 -5.33 -28.05
C ILE A 96 5.28 -6.20 -26.96
N LYS A 97 5.93 -5.59 -25.96
CA LYS A 97 6.54 -6.32 -24.84
C LYS A 97 5.48 -7.05 -24.01
N ALA A 98 4.39 -6.39 -23.62
CA ALA A 98 3.31 -7.01 -22.87
C ALA A 98 2.69 -8.19 -23.64
N LYS A 99 2.40 -8.03 -24.93
CA LYS A 99 1.91 -9.12 -25.78
C LYS A 99 2.89 -10.28 -25.89
N ALA A 100 4.20 -10.02 -25.95
CA ALA A 100 5.21 -11.07 -25.99
C ALA A 100 5.24 -11.92 -24.70
N GLU A 101 5.01 -11.29 -23.54
CA GLU A 101 4.87 -11.98 -22.26
C GLU A 101 3.61 -12.87 -22.24
N ILE A 102 2.47 -12.32 -22.66
CA ILE A 102 1.22 -13.07 -22.80
C ILE A 102 1.39 -14.24 -23.79
N ASN A 103 2.06 -14.00 -24.91
CA ASN A 103 2.41 -15.04 -25.90
C ASN A 103 3.29 -16.14 -25.29
N SER A 104 4.08 -15.83 -24.28
CA SER A 104 4.89 -16.80 -23.53
C SER A 104 4.15 -17.44 -22.36
N GLY A 105 2.87 -17.09 -22.13
CA GLY A 105 2.05 -17.65 -21.06
C GLY A 105 2.20 -16.95 -19.71
N TYR A 106 2.73 -15.72 -19.69
CA TYR A 106 2.91 -14.96 -18.45
C TYR A 106 2.03 -13.71 -18.44
N PRO A 107 1.13 -13.57 -17.44
CA PRO A 107 0.46 -12.30 -17.15
C PRO A 107 1.46 -11.19 -16.83
N VAL A 108 1.05 -9.94 -17.03
CA VAL A 108 1.93 -8.76 -16.84
C VAL A 108 1.20 -7.71 -16.02
N VAL A 109 1.87 -7.19 -14.99
CA VAL A 109 1.37 -6.04 -14.24
C VAL A 109 1.64 -4.78 -15.07
N LEU A 110 0.59 -4.03 -15.40
CA LEU A 110 0.71 -2.72 -16.04
C LEU A 110 0.55 -1.65 -14.98
N GLY A 111 1.48 -0.70 -14.93
CA GLY A 111 1.36 0.43 -14.02
C GLY A 111 2.67 1.14 -13.70
N ALA A 112 2.61 2.34 -13.12
CA ALA A 112 1.36 3.03 -12.78
C ALA A 112 0.58 3.45 -14.05
N ILE A 113 -0.75 3.44 -13.97
CA ILE A 113 -1.68 3.97 -14.97
C ILE A 113 -2.62 5.00 -14.34
N ASP A 114 -3.19 5.87 -15.16
CA ASP A 114 -4.12 6.91 -14.73
C ASP A 114 -5.58 6.49 -14.83
N MET A 115 -6.26 6.47 -13.67
CA MET A 115 -7.66 6.09 -13.55
C MET A 115 -8.62 7.00 -14.32
N PHE A 116 -8.19 8.22 -14.69
CA PHE A 116 -8.96 9.14 -15.54
C PHE A 116 -9.39 8.50 -16.87
N TYR A 117 -8.60 7.55 -17.38
CA TYR A 117 -8.84 6.87 -18.66
C TYR A 117 -9.44 5.47 -18.50
N LEU A 118 -9.90 5.10 -17.30
CA LEU A 118 -10.48 3.78 -17.03
C LEU A 118 -12.01 3.87 -17.00
N PRO A 119 -12.73 3.43 -18.07
CA PRO A 119 -14.16 3.65 -18.21
C PRO A 119 -15.01 2.91 -17.17
N TYR A 120 -14.47 1.85 -16.58
CA TYR A 120 -15.15 1.08 -15.53
C TYR A 120 -15.09 1.76 -14.15
N PHE A 121 -14.37 2.88 -13.98
CA PHE A 121 -14.45 3.72 -12.78
C PHE A 121 -15.32 4.97 -13.06
N GLU A 122 -16.65 4.81 -13.14
CA GLU A 122 -17.58 5.86 -13.58
C GLU A 122 -17.48 7.20 -12.82
N LYS A 123 -17.09 7.16 -11.53
CA LYS A 123 -16.90 8.36 -10.71
C LYS A 123 -15.65 9.15 -11.10
N LEU A 124 -14.62 8.49 -11.64
CA LEU A 124 -13.31 9.07 -11.95
C LEU A 124 -13.09 9.26 -13.46
N TYR A 125 -13.72 8.42 -14.28
CA TYR A 125 -13.54 8.40 -15.73
C TYR A 125 -13.81 9.78 -16.34
N ARG A 126 -12.78 10.34 -16.98
CA ARG A 126 -12.76 11.67 -17.58
C ARG A 126 -13.09 12.83 -16.63
N LYS A 127 -12.93 12.62 -15.31
CA LYS A 127 -13.27 13.59 -14.25
C LYS A 127 -12.09 13.92 -13.36
N GLU A 128 -11.33 12.91 -12.93
CA GLU A 128 -10.26 13.08 -11.95
C GLU A 128 -9.01 12.29 -12.33
N HIS A 129 -7.85 12.96 -12.29
CA HIS A 129 -6.56 12.34 -12.58
C HIS A 129 -6.01 11.68 -11.31
N ILE A 130 -5.93 10.35 -11.34
CA ILE A 130 -5.32 9.55 -10.27
C ILE A 130 -4.29 8.62 -10.94
N PRO A 131 -3.07 9.12 -11.21
CA PRO A 131 -2.01 8.41 -11.94
C PRO A 131 -1.25 7.42 -11.05
N PHE A 132 -1.97 6.63 -10.26
CA PHE A 132 -1.40 5.69 -9.30
C PHE A 132 -2.23 4.41 -9.16
N HIS A 133 -2.49 3.74 -10.28
CA HIS A 133 -3.18 2.46 -10.31
C HIS A 133 -2.39 1.39 -11.06
N TYR A 134 -2.66 0.13 -10.75
CA TYR A 134 -1.99 -1.02 -11.34
C TYR A 134 -3.03 -2.10 -11.65
N ILE A 135 -2.84 -2.78 -12.78
CA ILE A 135 -3.75 -3.84 -13.26
C ILE A 135 -2.97 -5.06 -13.72
N LEU A 136 -3.60 -6.23 -13.70
CA LEU A 136 -3.04 -7.45 -14.26
C LEU A 136 -3.55 -7.66 -15.69
N MET A 137 -2.69 -7.47 -16.68
CA MET A 137 -3.00 -7.88 -18.06
C MET A 137 -2.88 -9.39 -18.19
N VAL A 138 -3.96 -10.03 -18.65
CA VAL A 138 -4.04 -11.50 -18.85
C VAL A 138 -4.27 -11.88 -20.30
N GLY A 139 -4.55 -10.92 -21.18
CA GLY A 139 -4.77 -11.20 -22.59
C GLY A 139 -4.87 -9.97 -23.45
N TYR A 140 -5.05 -10.19 -24.76
CA TYR A 140 -5.35 -9.16 -25.74
C TYR A 140 -6.14 -9.72 -26.92
N ASP A 141 -6.75 -8.81 -27.65
CA ASP A 141 -7.47 -9.05 -28.89
C ASP A 141 -7.15 -7.93 -29.89
N ASP A 142 -6.39 -8.26 -30.94
CA ASP A 142 -6.03 -7.31 -31.98
C ASP A 142 -7.18 -7.06 -32.98
N GLU A 143 -8.18 -7.92 -33.05
CA GLU A 143 -9.36 -7.66 -33.89
C GLU A 143 -10.24 -6.63 -33.19
N GLU A 144 -10.46 -6.79 -31.89
CA GLU A 144 -11.21 -5.84 -31.04
C GLU A 144 -10.36 -4.67 -30.53
N GLN A 145 -9.07 -4.63 -30.86
CA GLN A 145 -8.12 -3.58 -30.44
C GLN A 145 -8.15 -3.32 -28.92
N SER A 146 -8.12 -4.37 -28.11
CA SER A 146 -8.24 -4.27 -26.64
C SER A 146 -7.33 -5.24 -25.89
N ILE A 147 -7.05 -4.92 -24.63
CA ILE A 147 -6.49 -5.87 -23.67
C ILE A 147 -7.61 -6.52 -22.86
N TYR A 148 -7.31 -7.67 -22.26
CA TYR A 148 -8.08 -8.27 -21.19
C TYR A 148 -7.28 -8.19 -19.88
N LEU A 149 -7.96 -7.80 -18.80
CA LEU A 149 -7.30 -7.50 -17.52
C LEU A 149 -8.16 -7.91 -16.33
N TYR A 150 -7.50 -8.05 -15.17
CA TYR A 150 -8.12 -8.00 -13.86
C TYR A 150 -7.67 -6.75 -13.10
N ASP A 151 -8.57 -6.26 -12.27
CA ASP A 151 -8.42 -5.04 -11.47
C ASP A 151 -8.85 -5.36 -10.03
N CYS A 152 -8.11 -4.88 -9.04
CA CYS A 152 -8.24 -5.30 -7.65
C CYS A 152 -9.65 -5.06 -7.06
N GLY A 153 -10.36 -4.04 -7.54
CA GLY A 153 -11.73 -3.71 -7.10
C GLY A 153 -12.84 -4.39 -7.92
N ARG A 154 -12.54 -5.39 -8.76
CA ARG A 154 -13.48 -5.98 -9.72
C ARG A 154 -13.36 -7.50 -9.77
N LEU A 155 -14.46 -8.23 -9.55
CA LEU A 155 -14.46 -9.69 -9.65
C LEU A 155 -14.34 -10.18 -11.10
N GLU A 156 -14.92 -9.44 -12.03
CA GLU A 156 -15.00 -9.83 -13.43
C GLU A 156 -13.72 -9.50 -14.21
N ARG A 157 -13.41 -10.35 -15.18
CA ARG A 157 -12.39 -10.03 -16.19
C ARG A 157 -12.90 -8.91 -17.10
N LEU A 158 -12.14 -7.82 -17.15
CA LEU A 158 -12.47 -6.63 -17.92
C LEU A 158 -11.80 -6.63 -19.29
N SER A 159 -12.29 -5.74 -20.16
CA SER A 159 -11.64 -5.38 -21.42
C SER A 159 -11.38 -3.87 -21.46
N LEU A 160 -10.21 -3.47 -21.93
CA LEU A 160 -9.83 -2.07 -22.07
C LEU A 160 -9.30 -1.81 -23.49
N PRO A 161 -9.92 -0.92 -24.28
CA PRO A 161 -9.44 -0.56 -25.60
C PRO A 161 -8.01 -0.01 -25.58
N TYR A 162 -7.22 -0.29 -26.61
CA TYR A 162 -5.85 0.20 -26.75
C TYR A 162 -5.77 1.74 -26.73
N THR A 163 -6.81 2.43 -27.18
CA THR A 163 -6.89 3.90 -27.14
C THR A 163 -6.92 4.43 -25.70
N GLU A 164 -7.76 3.83 -24.84
CA GLU A 164 -7.82 4.20 -23.42
C GLU A 164 -6.55 3.76 -22.69
N LEU A 165 -6.08 2.53 -22.93
CA LEU A 165 -4.84 2.04 -22.33
C LEU A 165 -3.63 2.91 -22.68
N ARG A 166 -3.52 3.38 -23.93
CA ARG A 166 -2.44 4.29 -24.36
C ARG A 166 -2.43 5.56 -23.53
N ASN A 167 -3.61 6.14 -23.28
CA ASN A 167 -3.72 7.36 -22.50
C ASN A 167 -3.44 7.10 -21.02
N ALA A 168 -4.00 6.02 -20.47
CA ALA A 168 -3.81 5.60 -19.09
C ALA A 168 -2.32 5.34 -18.77
N MET A 169 -1.61 4.66 -19.67
CA MET A 169 -0.18 4.35 -19.51
C MET A 169 0.73 5.54 -19.78
N ASN A 170 0.25 6.63 -20.39
CA ASN A 170 1.05 7.83 -20.64
C ASN A 170 1.12 8.77 -19.42
N CYS A 171 1.18 8.21 -18.21
CA CYS A 171 1.33 8.98 -16.98
C CYS A 171 2.79 9.03 -16.53
N ASN A 172 3.25 10.20 -16.09
CA ASN A 172 4.56 10.39 -15.49
C ASN A 172 4.36 10.98 -14.09
N TYR A 173 4.82 10.26 -13.07
CA TYR A 173 4.81 10.74 -11.70
C TYR A 173 6.24 10.68 -11.14
N PRO A 174 6.91 11.84 -10.99
CA PRO A 174 8.29 11.89 -10.52
C PRO A 174 8.50 11.10 -9.22
N GLY A 175 9.46 10.18 -9.26
CA GLY A 175 9.79 9.33 -8.11
C GLY A 175 8.95 8.05 -7.97
N LEU A 176 7.92 7.86 -8.80
CA LEU A 176 6.99 6.72 -8.70
C LEU A 176 6.93 5.90 -9.98
N SER A 177 6.58 6.51 -11.12
CA SER A 177 6.44 5.80 -12.39
C SER A 177 6.73 6.70 -13.59
N ASN A 178 7.40 6.14 -14.59
CA ASN A 178 7.57 6.75 -15.90
C ASN A 178 6.44 6.29 -16.86
N PRO A 179 6.23 6.97 -17.99
CA PRO A 179 5.26 6.54 -18.99
C PRO A 179 5.52 5.13 -19.52
N ASN A 180 4.43 4.45 -19.88
CA ASN A 180 4.37 3.12 -20.47
C ASN A 180 5.19 2.07 -19.69
N THR A 181 5.03 2.09 -18.37
CA THR A 181 5.69 1.15 -17.46
C THR A 181 4.90 -0.16 -17.36
N LEU A 182 5.62 -1.27 -17.46
CA LEU A 182 5.10 -2.61 -17.16
C LEU A 182 6.09 -3.37 -16.27
N CYS A 183 5.57 -4.28 -15.46
CA CYS A 183 6.35 -5.13 -14.58
C CYS A 183 6.08 -6.60 -14.91
N THR A 184 7.12 -7.32 -15.29
CA THR A 184 7.05 -8.77 -15.50
C THR A 184 7.34 -9.47 -14.18
N ILE A 185 6.54 -10.48 -13.84
CA ILE A 185 6.73 -11.32 -12.64
C ILE A 185 7.01 -12.75 -13.06
N ARG A 186 7.92 -13.43 -12.35
CA ARG A 186 8.21 -14.86 -12.49
C ARG A 186 8.34 -15.50 -11.12
N MET A 187 7.40 -16.39 -10.78
CA MET A 187 7.50 -17.22 -9.58
C MET A 187 8.60 -18.26 -9.80
N VAL A 188 9.67 -18.18 -8.99
CA VAL A 188 10.84 -19.05 -9.06
C VAL A 188 10.76 -20.14 -7.98
N GLU A 189 10.32 -19.75 -6.78
CA GLU A 189 10.13 -20.67 -5.66
C GLU A 189 8.63 -20.84 -5.36
N LYS A 190 8.34 -21.77 -4.46
CA LYS A 190 6.99 -22.06 -3.97
C LYS A 190 7.01 -22.05 -2.44
N LEU A 191 7.36 -20.91 -1.87
CA LEU A 191 7.28 -20.71 -0.43
C LEU A 191 5.82 -20.60 -0.03
N ASP A 192 5.46 -21.29 1.04
CA ASP A 192 4.08 -21.23 1.54
C ASP A 192 3.80 -19.91 2.26
N LYS A 193 2.53 -19.52 2.36
CA LYS A 193 2.18 -18.21 2.95
C LYS A 193 2.65 -18.07 4.40
N ILE A 194 2.72 -19.16 5.17
CA ILE A 194 3.18 -19.11 6.57
C ILE A 194 4.68 -18.85 6.62
N GLN A 195 5.46 -19.47 5.73
CA GLN A 195 6.90 -19.19 5.57
C GLN A 195 7.14 -17.75 5.15
N ILE A 196 6.39 -17.25 4.16
CA ILE A 196 6.48 -15.87 3.68
C ILE A 196 6.20 -14.89 4.83
N ALA A 197 5.11 -15.09 5.56
CA ALA A 197 4.74 -14.25 6.68
C ALA A 197 5.80 -14.25 7.79
N LYS A 198 6.30 -15.43 8.19
CA LYS A 198 7.36 -15.55 9.21
C LYS A 198 8.60 -14.74 8.84
N GLU A 199 9.13 -14.96 7.64
CA GLU A 199 10.35 -14.30 7.18
C GLU A 199 10.15 -12.79 7.02
N ALA A 200 9.05 -12.37 6.40
CA ALA A 200 8.74 -10.94 6.24
C ALA A 200 8.57 -10.24 7.58
N ILE A 201 7.79 -10.82 8.50
CA ILE A 201 7.55 -10.21 9.81
C ILE A 201 8.83 -10.21 10.65
N ALA A 202 9.67 -11.24 10.59
CA ALA A 202 10.96 -11.27 11.28
C ALA A 202 11.87 -10.12 10.79
N ARG A 203 11.95 -9.90 9.48
CA ARG A 203 12.70 -8.76 8.91
C ARG A 203 12.09 -7.41 9.30
N LYS A 204 10.75 -7.27 9.29
CA LYS A 204 10.07 -6.03 9.72
C LYS A 204 10.33 -5.73 11.19
N LYS A 205 10.23 -6.75 12.04
CA LYS A 205 10.57 -6.67 13.47
C LYS A 205 12.01 -6.19 13.66
N GLU A 206 12.96 -6.76 12.92
CA GLU A 206 14.37 -6.35 13.00
C GLU A 206 14.58 -4.90 12.54
N LEU A 207 13.99 -4.51 11.41
CA LEU A 207 14.07 -3.12 10.91
C LEU A 207 13.47 -2.11 11.89
N PHE A 208 12.40 -2.50 12.58
CA PHE A 208 11.73 -1.64 13.55
C PHE A 208 12.47 -1.56 14.90
N LEU A 209 12.84 -2.71 15.47
CA LEU A 209 13.46 -2.82 16.81
C LEU A 209 14.97 -2.58 16.80
N ASN A 210 15.65 -2.78 15.67
CA ASN A 210 17.09 -2.57 15.51
C ASN A 210 17.39 -1.64 14.30
N PRO A 211 16.85 -0.40 14.31
CA PRO A 211 16.96 0.48 13.15
C PRO A 211 18.40 0.94 12.91
N THR A 212 18.81 0.94 11.64
CA THR A 212 20.16 1.34 11.21
C THR A 212 20.41 2.85 11.30
N ALA A 213 19.36 3.65 11.48
CA ALA A 213 19.45 5.10 11.64
C ALA A 213 18.44 5.61 12.68
N GLY A 214 18.79 6.68 13.40
CA GLY A 214 17.96 7.22 14.47
C GLY A 214 16.65 7.91 14.04
N PHE A 215 16.36 7.97 12.74
CA PHE A 215 15.10 8.47 12.20
C PHE A 215 14.17 7.33 11.72
N LEU A 216 14.60 6.08 11.86
CA LEU A 216 13.86 4.88 11.46
C LEU A 216 13.44 4.07 12.69
N GLY A 217 12.43 3.22 12.50
CA GLY A 217 11.98 2.27 13.51
C GLY A 217 11.60 2.93 14.84
N TYR A 218 11.77 2.19 15.94
CA TYR A 218 11.40 2.67 17.28
C TYR A 218 12.15 3.97 17.66
N LYS A 219 13.44 4.10 17.31
CA LYS A 219 14.24 5.30 17.60
C LYS A 219 13.71 6.54 16.87
N GLY A 220 13.31 6.37 15.62
CA GLY A 220 12.64 7.43 14.86
C GLY A 220 11.32 7.83 15.51
N PHE A 221 10.57 6.83 16.00
CA PHE A 221 9.28 7.03 16.65
C PHE A 221 9.44 7.79 17.98
N GLU A 222 10.37 7.37 18.84
CA GLU A 222 10.71 8.07 20.08
C GLU A 222 11.12 9.52 19.81
N LYS A 223 11.95 9.73 18.79
CA LYS A 223 12.36 11.07 18.38
C LYS A 223 11.16 11.90 17.95
N PHE A 224 10.28 11.36 17.11
CA PHE A 224 9.04 12.03 16.70
C PHE A 224 8.20 12.44 17.92
N ILE A 225 7.91 11.50 18.82
CA ILE A 225 7.14 11.73 20.05
C ILE A 225 7.77 12.85 20.89
N SER A 226 9.09 12.83 21.07
CA SER A 226 9.81 13.83 21.87
C SER A 226 9.84 15.24 21.25
N GLU A 227 9.73 15.34 19.92
CA GLU A 227 9.73 16.61 19.20
C GLU A 227 8.34 17.19 19.01
N LEU A 228 7.30 16.35 18.98
CA LEU A 228 5.92 16.73 18.68
C LEU A 228 5.39 17.90 19.54
N PRO A 229 5.62 17.98 20.87
CA PRO A 229 5.17 19.12 21.68
C PRO A 229 5.76 20.47 21.24
N ARG A 230 6.98 20.47 20.69
CA ARG A 230 7.69 21.69 20.26
C ARG A 230 7.29 22.15 18.86
N TRP A 231 6.50 21.36 18.12
CA TRP A 231 6.16 21.69 16.74
C TRP A 231 5.39 23.01 16.63
N LYS A 232 4.47 23.29 17.57
CA LYS A 232 3.72 24.55 17.60
C LYS A 232 4.61 25.79 17.84
N ASP A 233 5.78 25.61 18.45
CA ASP A 233 6.77 26.68 18.64
C ASP A 233 7.76 26.77 17.46
N GLU A 234 8.04 25.65 16.78
CA GLU A 234 9.03 25.54 15.71
C GLU A 234 8.48 25.79 14.29
N LEU A 235 7.16 25.72 14.11
CA LEU A 235 6.48 25.74 12.82
C LEU A 235 5.41 26.82 12.79
N SER A 236 5.15 27.36 11.61
CA SER A 236 3.93 28.14 11.37
C SER A 236 2.69 27.24 11.47
N LYS A 237 1.51 27.83 11.73
CA LYS A 237 0.23 27.09 11.70
C LYS A 237 0.06 26.34 10.37
N GLU A 238 0.35 27.00 9.25
CA GLU A 238 0.24 26.37 7.92
C GLU A 238 1.14 25.15 7.77
N GLU A 239 2.40 25.22 8.23
CA GLU A 239 3.30 24.07 8.20
C GLU A 239 2.85 22.94 9.11
N TYR A 240 2.34 23.27 10.30
CA TYR A 240 1.80 22.29 11.25
C TYR A 240 0.57 21.57 10.69
N ASP A 241 -0.39 22.33 10.15
CA ASP A 241 -1.62 21.82 9.55
C ASP A 241 -1.30 20.90 8.35
N LYS A 242 -0.33 21.28 7.50
CA LYS A 242 0.13 20.44 6.38
C LYS A 242 0.71 19.10 6.83
N ILE A 243 1.46 19.08 7.94
CA ILE A 243 2.03 17.84 8.49
C ILE A 243 0.92 16.95 9.03
N LEU A 244 0.01 17.52 9.82
CA LEU A 244 -1.10 16.76 10.38
C LEU A 244 -2.01 16.21 9.27
N LEU A 245 -2.34 17.02 8.26
CA LEU A 245 -3.10 16.59 7.09
C LEU A 245 -2.43 15.43 6.37
N ASN A 246 -1.10 15.51 6.16
CA ASN A 246 -0.35 14.42 5.54
C ASN A 246 -0.37 13.14 6.40
N MET A 247 -0.33 13.24 7.73
CA MET A 247 -0.44 12.06 8.59
C MET A 247 -1.79 11.37 8.41
N VAL A 248 -2.89 12.10 8.55
CA VAL A 248 -4.23 11.50 8.44
C VAL A 248 -4.52 11.00 7.03
N GLU A 249 -4.07 11.70 5.98
CA GLU A 249 -4.20 11.25 4.59
C GLU A 249 -3.62 9.84 4.39
N PHE A 250 -2.48 9.55 5.03
CA PHE A 250 -1.77 8.27 4.92
C PHE A 250 -2.09 7.27 6.04
N PHE A 251 -3.03 7.58 6.94
CA PHE A 251 -3.50 6.62 7.95
C PHE A 251 -4.66 5.74 7.45
N GLY A 252 -5.24 6.04 6.29
CA GLY A 252 -6.23 5.20 5.62
C GLY A 252 -5.65 3.98 4.91
N SER A 253 -6.51 3.07 4.45
CA SER A 253 -6.11 1.97 3.55
C SER A 253 -5.60 2.47 2.19
N VAL A 254 -6.07 3.64 1.76
CA VAL A 254 -5.52 4.41 0.63
C VAL A 254 -5.25 5.84 1.06
N PRO A 255 -4.30 6.53 0.39
CA PRO A 255 -4.14 7.97 0.57
C PRO A 255 -5.42 8.71 0.20
N THR A 256 -6.10 9.29 1.18
CA THR A 256 -7.28 10.13 0.95
C THR A 256 -7.51 11.06 2.14
N ILE A 257 -7.96 12.28 1.84
CA ILE A 257 -8.33 13.23 2.87
C ILE A 257 -9.71 12.84 3.46
N PRO A 258 -9.88 12.81 4.79
CA PRO A 258 -11.18 12.60 5.43
C PRO A 258 -12.29 13.53 4.91
N ASN A 259 -13.51 13.00 4.78
CA ASN A 259 -14.69 13.75 4.30
C ASN A 259 -14.96 15.01 5.13
N ALA A 260 -14.81 14.93 6.45
CA ALA A 260 -14.98 16.07 7.34
C ALA A 260 -14.07 17.26 6.97
N ILE A 261 -12.82 16.99 6.59
CA ILE A 261 -11.85 18.03 6.18
C ILE A 261 -12.24 18.62 4.81
N LYS A 262 -12.86 17.82 3.94
CA LYS A 262 -13.41 18.27 2.64
C LYS A 262 -14.73 19.06 2.79
N GLY A 263 -15.30 19.16 4.00
CA GLY A 263 -16.61 19.76 4.24
C GLY A 263 -17.79 18.88 3.81
N ILE A 264 -17.58 17.56 3.69
CA ILE A 264 -18.60 16.58 3.33
C ILE A 264 -19.18 15.98 4.61
N ASP A 265 -20.49 16.09 4.81
CA ASP A 265 -21.22 15.56 5.96
C ASP A 265 -21.69 14.12 5.73
N GLU A 266 -20.74 13.26 5.33
CA GLU A 266 -20.95 11.83 5.12
C GLU A 266 -19.80 11.05 5.78
N PRO A 267 -20.06 9.88 6.39
CA PRO A 267 -19.00 9.03 6.91
C PRO A 267 -17.96 8.69 5.84
N ASP A 268 -16.69 8.64 6.24
CA ASP A 268 -15.65 8.09 5.38
C ASP A 268 -15.92 6.61 5.08
N PHE A 269 -15.61 6.20 3.85
CA PHE A 269 -15.76 4.81 3.41
C PHE A 269 -14.60 3.91 3.90
N ILE A 270 -13.53 4.51 4.43
CA ILE A 270 -12.41 3.82 5.08
C ILE A 270 -12.23 4.31 6.51
N GLU A 271 -11.57 3.50 7.33
CA GLU A 271 -11.08 3.92 8.63
C GLU A 271 -9.60 4.34 8.56
N PHE A 272 -9.22 5.31 9.39
CA PHE A 272 -7.86 5.85 9.48
C PHE A 272 -7.11 5.23 10.65
N LYS A 273 -6.64 3.99 10.47
CA LYS A 273 -6.05 3.12 11.51
C LYS A 273 -4.54 2.82 11.31
N GLY A 274 -3.90 3.45 10.33
CA GLY A 274 -2.45 3.40 10.13
C GLY A 274 -1.90 2.01 9.72
N GLY A 275 -2.76 1.14 9.19
CA GLY A 275 -2.42 -0.23 8.79
C GLY A 275 -2.31 -1.24 9.96
N PHE A 276 -2.49 -0.79 11.21
CA PHE A 276 -2.48 -1.66 12.38
C PHE A 276 -3.64 -2.66 12.36
N ASP A 277 -4.80 -2.24 11.86
CA ASP A 277 -5.98 -3.08 11.62
C ASP A 277 -5.69 -4.19 10.60
N LYS A 278 -4.99 -3.88 9.52
CA LYS A 278 -4.62 -4.87 8.49
C LYS A 278 -3.63 -5.89 9.04
N MET A 279 -2.61 -5.43 9.77
CA MET A 279 -1.68 -6.32 10.47
C MET A 279 -2.40 -7.21 11.50
N SER A 280 -3.35 -6.65 12.26
CA SER A 280 -4.17 -7.38 13.23
C SER A 280 -4.99 -8.50 12.57
N VAL A 281 -5.71 -8.19 11.49
CA VAL A 281 -6.53 -9.15 10.73
C VAL A 281 -5.67 -10.24 10.12
N MET A 282 -4.57 -9.87 9.45
CA MET A 282 -3.64 -10.83 8.84
C MET A 282 -3.06 -11.80 9.88
N LEU A 283 -2.59 -11.28 11.03
CA LEU A 283 -2.04 -12.11 12.10
C LEU A 283 -3.10 -13.00 12.75
N ARG A 284 -4.35 -12.52 12.90
CA ARG A 284 -5.47 -13.34 13.38
C ARG A 284 -5.72 -14.50 12.43
N TYR A 285 -5.86 -14.22 11.14
CA TYR A 285 -6.09 -15.23 10.10
C TYR A 285 -5.04 -16.35 10.17
N LEU A 286 -3.77 -15.97 10.12
CA LEU A 286 -2.66 -16.93 10.12
C LEU A 286 -2.52 -17.64 11.47
N GLY A 287 -2.80 -16.95 12.58
CA GLY A 287 -2.83 -17.51 13.91
C GLY A 287 -3.93 -18.55 14.10
N ASP A 288 -5.12 -18.32 13.56
CA ASP A 288 -6.25 -19.25 13.63
C ASP A 288 -6.01 -20.48 12.74
N GLU A 289 -5.50 -20.27 11.50
CA GLU A 289 -5.15 -21.34 10.58
C GLU A 289 -4.09 -22.28 11.17
N THR A 290 -3.05 -21.71 11.80
CA THR A 290 -1.94 -22.48 12.38
C THR A 290 -2.14 -22.87 13.85
N LYS A 291 -3.22 -22.39 14.48
CA LYS A 291 -3.47 -22.48 15.93
C LYS A 291 -2.32 -21.89 16.77
N ASN A 292 -1.64 -20.88 16.25
CA ASN A 292 -0.52 -20.23 16.90
C ASN A 292 -0.98 -19.10 17.84
N HIS A 293 -0.96 -19.39 19.14
CA HIS A 293 -1.39 -18.44 20.17
C HIS A 293 -0.52 -17.17 20.26
N TYR A 294 0.75 -17.20 19.86
CA TYR A 294 1.63 -16.02 19.82
C TYR A 294 1.19 -15.04 18.74
N TRP A 295 0.77 -15.55 17.59
CA TRP A 295 0.24 -14.75 16.49
C TRP A 295 -1.12 -14.17 16.85
N ILE A 296 -1.96 -14.97 17.51
CA ILE A 296 -3.25 -14.51 18.01
C ILE A 296 -3.07 -13.38 19.03
N LYS A 297 -2.10 -13.50 19.94
CA LYS A 297 -1.77 -12.47 20.94
C LYS A 297 -1.23 -11.20 20.27
N SER A 298 -0.31 -11.34 19.32
CA SER A 298 0.26 -10.22 18.58
C SER A 298 -0.82 -9.45 17.81
N SER A 299 -1.74 -10.16 17.15
CA SER A 299 -2.92 -9.59 16.50
C SER A 299 -3.73 -8.69 17.45
N ALA A 300 -4.03 -9.15 18.67
CA ALA A 300 -4.78 -8.35 19.64
C ALA A 300 -4.04 -7.06 20.04
N LEU A 301 -2.72 -7.10 20.15
CA LEU A 301 -1.90 -5.91 20.45
C LEU A 301 -1.91 -4.90 19.30
N PHE A 302 -1.86 -5.37 18.05
CA PHE A 302 -2.01 -4.49 16.88
C PHE A 302 -3.43 -3.92 16.77
N GLU A 303 -4.47 -4.67 17.14
CA GLU A 303 -5.85 -4.15 17.22
C GLU A 303 -5.97 -3.01 18.24
N GLU A 304 -5.38 -3.18 19.42
CA GLU A 304 -5.30 -2.11 20.43
C GLU A 304 -4.57 -0.88 19.86
N GLY A 305 -3.46 -1.07 19.14
CA GLY A 305 -2.74 0.00 18.44
C GLY A 305 -3.60 0.70 17.37
N ALA A 306 -4.41 -0.07 16.63
CA ALA A 306 -5.33 0.46 15.62
C ALA A 306 -6.40 1.37 16.23
N ALA A 307 -6.93 1.00 17.39
CA ALA A 307 -7.87 1.84 18.14
C ALA A 307 -7.23 3.17 18.59
N VAL A 308 -5.97 3.15 19.02
CA VAL A 308 -5.24 4.37 19.39
C VAL A 308 -4.95 5.26 18.17
N ILE A 309 -4.55 4.68 17.02
CA ILE A 309 -4.37 5.46 15.79
C ILE A 309 -5.69 6.08 15.32
N LYS A 310 -6.82 5.36 15.44
CA LYS A 310 -8.13 5.93 15.14
C LYS A 310 -8.43 7.17 15.98
N GLN A 311 -8.17 7.11 17.29
CA GLN A 311 -8.32 8.25 18.18
C GLN A 311 -7.40 9.42 17.81
N ILE A 312 -6.15 9.13 17.42
CA ILE A 312 -5.21 10.13 16.91
C ILE A 312 -5.76 10.81 15.65
N SER A 313 -6.28 10.03 14.71
CA SER A 313 -6.88 10.53 13.47
C SER A 313 -8.06 11.45 13.76
N GLU A 314 -8.95 11.06 14.68
CA GLU A 314 -10.10 11.86 15.11
C GLU A 314 -9.66 13.21 15.68
N ILE A 315 -8.67 13.25 16.58
CA ILE A 315 -8.10 14.49 17.14
C ILE A 315 -7.52 15.38 16.05
N ILE A 316 -6.79 14.79 15.10
CA ILE A 316 -6.21 15.54 13.97
C ILE A 316 -7.32 16.13 13.10
N ILE A 317 -8.36 15.36 12.78
CA ILE A 317 -9.50 15.81 11.98
C ILE A 317 -10.25 16.95 12.67
N GLU A 318 -10.55 16.82 13.96
CA GLU A 318 -11.22 17.86 14.75
C GLU A 318 -10.43 19.18 14.78
N TYR A 319 -9.10 19.09 14.94
CA TYR A 319 -8.22 20.24 14.91
C TYR A 319 -8.19 20.90 13.51
N LEU A 320 -8.05 20.12 12.45
CA LEU A 320 -8.00 20.62 11.07
C LEU A 320 -9.35 21.19 10.58
N CYS A 321 -10.46 20.78 11.20
CA CYS A 321 -11.78 21.34 10.97
C CYS A 321 -12.11 22.55 11.87
N ASP A 322 -11.14 23.07 12.62
CA ASP A 322 -11.32 24.16 13.60
C ASP A 322 -12.45 23.89 14.63
N LYS A 323 -12.72 22.62 14.97
CA LYS A 323 -13.76 22.21 15.92
C LYS A 323 -13.24 22.21 17.36
N GLU A 324 -12.15 21.51 17.60
CA GLU A 324 -11.52 21.37 18.92
C GLU A 324 -10.03 21.12 18.77
N ASP A 325 -9.19 21.80 19.57
CA ASP A 325 -7.75 21.58 19.58
C ASP A 325 -7.37 20.68 20.77
N ASN A 326 -7.34 19.37 20.51
CA ASN A 326 -6.86 18.35 21.44
C ASN A 326 -5.47 17.82 21.08
N THR A 327 -4.72 18.55 20.25
CA THR A 327 -3.42 18.08 19.73
C THR A 327 -2.34 17.90 20.80
N GLN A 328 -2.51 18.50 21.99
CA GLN A 328 -1.67 18.26 23.16
C GLN A 328 -1.69 16.81 23.65
N LEU A 329 -2.72 16.03 23.31
CA LEU A 329 -2.84 14.61 23.67
C LEU A 329 -2.03 13.69 22.75
N LEU A 330 -1.65 14.16 21.56
CA LEU A 330 -0.98 13.34 20.54
C LEU A 330 0.31 12.68 21.03
N PRO A 331 1.23 13.35 21.78
CA PRO A 331 2.45 12.69 22.26
C PRO A 331 2.18 11.47 23.15
N GLU A 332 1.18 11.54 24.03
CA GLU A 332 0.79 10.41 24.88
C GLU A 332 0.19 9.28 24.05
N LEU A 333 -0.70 9.60 23.12
CA LEU A 333 -1.33 8.60 22.26
C LEU A 333 -0.30 7.91 21.35
N PHE A 334 0.62 8.66 20.74
CA PHE A 334 1.70 8.06 19.95
C PHE A 334 2.67 7.22 20.80
N SER A 335 2.85 7.56 22.07
CA SER A 335 3.61 6.70 23.00
C SER A 335 2.91 5.35 23.21
N LYS A 336 1.58 5.34 23.34
CA LYS A 336 0.78 4.09 23.41
C LYS A 336 0.87 3.30 22.10
N VAL A 337 0.85 3.96 20.94
CA VAL A 337 1.07 3.27 19.64
C VAL A 337 2.43 2.59 19.60
N LEU A 338 3.50 3.31 19.98
CA LEU A 338 4.85 2.77 20.01
C LEU A 338 4.95 1.56 20.95
N GLU A 339 4.36 1.67 22.15
CA GLU A 339 4.27 0.56 23.10
C GLU A 339 3.60 -0.66 22.48
N LYS A 340 2.42 -0.50 21.89
CA LYS A 340 1.68 -1.60 21.25
C LYS A 340 2.42 -2.21 20.07
N MET A 341 3.13 -1.41 19.30
CA MET A 341 3.96 -1.89 18.20
C MET A 341 5.14 -2.74 18.70
N ILE A 342 5.83 -2.30 19.76
CA ILE A 342 6.92 -3.06 20.40
C ILE A 342 6.39 -4.35 21.02
N GLU A 343 5.29 -4.28 21.78
CA GLU A 343 4.64 -5.45 22.40
C GLU A 343 4.20 -6.45 21.33
N GLY A 344 3.54 -5.97 20.26
CA GLY A 344 3.05 -6.77 19.15
C GLY A 344 4.17 -7.55 18.47
N TYR A 345 5.28 -6.89 18.14
CA TYR A 345 6.44 -7.56 17.56
C TYR A 345 7.13 -8.55 18.52
N ASN A 346 7.21 -8.23 19.81
CA ASN A 346 7.82 -9.11 20.81
C ASN A 346 6.92 -10.29 21.20
N ALA A 347 5.61 -10.19 21.00
CA ALA A 347 4.68 -11.28 21.24
C ALA A 347 4.75 -12.39 20.19
N LEU A 348 5.33 -12.13 19.01
CA LEU A 348 5.47 -13.12 17.95
C LEU A 348 6.62 -14.10 18.24
N ASP A 349 6.29 -15.39 18.10
CA ASP A 349 7.25 -16.49 18.01
C ASP A 349 7.54 -16.74 16.53
N LEU A 350 8.68 -16.22 16.06
CA LEU A 350 9.10 -16.18 14.66
C LEU A 350 10.25 -17.13 14.39
#